data_AF-K7YZN9-F1
#
_entry.id   AF-K7YZN9-F1
#
_cell.length_a   1.000
_cell.length_b   1.000
_cell.length_c   1.000
_cell.angle_alpha   90.00
_cell.angle_beta   90.00
_cell.angle_gamma   90.00
#
_symmetry.space_group_name_H-M   'P 1'
#
loop_
_entity.id
_entity.type
_entity.pdbx_description
1 polymer ?
#
loop_
_entity_poly.entity_id
_entity_poly.type
_entity_poly.pdbx_seq_one_letter_code
_entity_poly.pdbx_strand_id
1 'polypeptide(L)'
;MLEGYSFHRSPFIPTHNFSLFTQNSGRNMFDHRCVFTTGFSLAPLSSSFWQSTRINFLFPLISLPSGCERIFTNAGIKEDGMRFSKLVLILFLVTATSLTAKGFVMTDAPYGPLHDDPQPPGWSAWTSVGGVGTSDPATCSRSNFRTDLFVRGTDNALWYRHWNGSSWGSWTSLGGFLTSSPAAACWGPNRIDVFVRGGDNALWQRTFRHGVWQPWVSLGGFLTSGPAAASWTGGRLDVFVRGGDNALWHKWFTGGAWSGWESLGGVLTSDPAAVSWSSGRIDVFVRGTDNALWHIWYWGGWSGWESLGGVLTSSPGVSSWGNGRLDVYVRGTDNALWHKWYSGGWSAWESLGGGLSSGPDATSSARGRTLVFVKGNDNAIWYRSWKQ
;
A
#
# COMPACT_ATOMS: atom_id res chain seq x y z
N MET A 1 -2.84 -49.77 35.48
CA MET A 1 -3.91 -50.04 34.50
C MET A 1 -4.54 -48.71 34.11
N LEU A 2 -4.98 -48.58 32.85
CA LEU A 2 -5.31 -47.37 32.08
C LEU A 2 -4.10 -46.91 31.24
N GLU A 3 -3.87 -47.50 30.07
CA GLU A 3 -4.56 -47.35 28.76
C GLU A 3 -4.00 -46.18 27.94
N GLY A 4 -3.29 -46.53 26.88
CA GLY A 4 -2.76 -45.62 25.87
C GLY A 4 -3.79 -45.34 24.78
N TYR A 5 -3.84 -44.09 24.33
CA TYR A 5 -4.61 -43.68 23.15
C TYR A 5 -3.66 -43.31 22.02
N SER A 6 -3.71 -44.12 20.97
CA SER A 6 -3.07 -43.91 19.67
C SER A 6 -4.01 -43.09 18.79
N PHE A 7 -3.63 -41.86 18.40
CA PHE A 7 -4.40 -41.09 17.41
C PHE A 7 -3.99 -41.48 15.98
N HIS A 8 -4.86 -42.22 15.28
CA HIS A 8 -4.84 -42.33 13.82
C HIS A 8 -5.43 -41.05 13.21
N ARG A 9 -4.61 -40.26 12.51
CA ARG A 9 -5.12 -39.18 11.65
C ARG A 9 -5.52 -39.77 10.29
N SER A 10 -6.82 -39.85 10.03
CA SER A 10 -7.34 -39.96 8.66
C SER A 10 -7.24 -38.59 7.98
N PRO A 11 -6.75 -38.48 6.73
CA PRO A 11 -6.78 -37.22 6.01
C PRO A 11 -8.19 -36.99 5.45
N PHE A 12 -8.94 -36.07 6.06
CA PHE A 12 -10.12 -35.48 5.41
C PHE A 12 -9.66 -34.66 4.19
N ILE A 13 -10.06 -35.10 2.99
CA ILE A 13 -9.90 -34.34 1.74
C ILE A 13 -11.07 -33.33 1.68
N PRO A 14 -10.85 -32.01 1.55
CA PRO A 14 -11.92 -31.07 1.29
C PRO A 14 -12.40 -31.26 -0.16
N THR A 15 -13.67 -31.65 -0.34
CA THR A 15 -14.34 -31.56 -1.64
C THR A 15 -14.70 -30.10 -1.90
N HIS A 16 -14.05 -29.45 -2.85
CA HIS A 16 -14.46 -28.14 -3.35
C HIS A 16 -15.47 -28.32 -4.49
N ASN A 17 -16.73 -27.93 -4.25
CA ASN A 17 -17.73 -27.80 -5.30
C ASN A 17 -17.52 -26.45 -5.99
N PHE A 18 -17.23 -26.45 -7.30
CA PHE A 18 -17.21 -25.24 -8.11
C PHE A 18 -18.52 -25.10 -8.88
N SER A 19 -19.21 -23.96 -8.68
CA SER A 19 -20.34 -23.53 -9.50
C SER A 19 -19.86 -22.45 -10.45
N LEU A 20 -19.85 -22.70 -11.77
CA LEU A 20 -19.53 -21.68 -12.77
C LEU A 20 -20.81 -20.92 -13.14
N PHE A 21 -20.88 -19.63 -12.83
CA PHE A 21 -21.98 -18.77 -13.28
C PHE A 21 -21.55 -18.00 -14.54
N THR A 22 -22.34 -18.10 -15.60
CA THR A 22 -22.25 -17.18 -16.75
C THR A 22 -23.57 -16.41 -16.83
N GLN A 23 -23.49 -15.08 -16.79
CA GLN A 23 -24.66 -14.22 -16.90
C GLN A 23 -24.73 -13.73 -18.35
N ASN A 24 -25.73 -14.17 -19.11
CA ASN A 24 -26.13 -13.49 -20.33
C ASN A 24 -27.66 -13.49 -20.44
N SER A 25 -28.18 -12.29 -20.67
CA SER A 25 -29.57 -11.87 -20.93
C SER A 25 -30.65 -12.96 -21.10
N GLY A 26 -31.56 -13.01 -20.13
CA GLY A 26 -32.99 -13.28 -20.36
C GLY A 26 -33.41 -14.73 -20.59
N ARG A 27 -33.50 -15.52 -19.51
CA ARG A 27 -34.56 -16.50 -19.13
C ARG A 27 -33.98 -17.50 -18.12
N ASN A 28 -34.61 -17.61 -16.95
CA ASN A 28 -34.26 -18.60 -15.92
C ASN A 28 -34.71 -20.01 -16.34
N MET A 29 -33.80 -20.97 -16.36
CA MET A 29 -34.11 -22.40 -16.21
C MET A 29 -33.03 -23.05 -15.34
N PHE A 30 -33.42 -23.56 -14.16
CA PHE A 30 -32.59 -24.36 -13.27
C PHE A 30 -32.82 -25.84 -13.58
N ASP A 31 -31.76 -26.63 -13.77
CA ASP A 31 -31.82 -28.10 -13.65
C ASP A 31 -30.60 -28.61 -12.86
N HIS A 32 -30.86 -29.28 -11.74
CA HIS A 32 -29.88 -29.72 -10.74
C HIS A 32 -29.55 -31.22 -10.89
N ARG A 33 -28.91 -31.65 -11.99
CA ARG A 33 -28.61 -33.09 -12.18
C ARG A 33 -27.23 -33.47 -12.72
N CYS A 34 -26.24 -32.58 -12.77
CA CYS A 34 -24.87 -32.95 -13.16
C CYS A 34 -23.84 -32.45 -12.13
N VAL A 35 -23.23 -33.38 -11.39
CA VAL A 35 -22.13 -33.11 -10.45
C VAL A 35 -20.88 -33.84 -10.96
N PHE A 36 -19.78 -33.11 -11.16
CA PHE A 36 -18.49 -33.68 -11.58
C PHE A 36 -17.55 -33.80 -10.39
N THR A 37 -16.95 -34.97 -10.19
CA THR A 37 -15.92 -35.20 -9.16
C THR A 37 -14.58 -35.53 -9.82
N THR A 38 -13.54 -34.75 -9.52
CA THR A 38 -12.15 -35.09 -9.86
C THR A 38 -11.36 -35.28 -8.56
N GLY A 39 -10.81 -36.46 -8.34
CA GLY A 39 -9.92 -36.73 -7.21
C GLY A 39 -8.46 -36.49 -7.60
N PHE A 40 -7.75 -35.64 -6.85
CA PHE A 40 -6.30 -35.50 -6.95
C PHE A 40 -5.64 -36.21 -5.75
N SER A 41 -4.64 -37.04 -6.02
CA SER A 41 -3.72 -37.57 -5.01
C SER A 41 -2.32 -37.03 -5.30
N LEU A 42 -1.71 -36.34 -4.33
CA LEU A 42 -0.30 -35.92 -4.38
C LEU A 42 0.47 -36.79 -3.37
N ALA A 43 1.47 -37.52 -3.85
CA ALA A 43 2.46 -38.17 -3.00
C ALA A 43 3.65 -37.22 -2.74
N PRO A 44 4.25 -37.21 -1.53
CA PRO A 44 5.39 -36.35 -1.23
C PRO A 44 6.68 -36.93 -1.84
N LEU A 45 7.47 -36.09 -2.52
CA LEU A 45 8.82 -36.44 -2.99
C LEU A 45 9.87 -35.96 -1.98
N SER A 46 10.74 -36.89 -1.55
CA SER A 46 11.90 -36.63 -0.68
C SER A 46 13.07 -36.02 -1.46
N SER A 47 13.85 -35.20 -0.76
CA SER A 47 15.02 -34.46 -1.26
C SER A 47 16.19 -35.37 -1.67
N SER A 48 16.52 -35.42 -2.97
CA SER A 48 17.88 -35.49 -3.54
C SER A 48 17.80 -35.83 -5.04
N PHE A 49 18.80 -35.39 -5.81
CA PHE A 49 19.06 -35.62 -7.24
C PHE A 49 18.40 -34.67 -8.27
N TRP A 50 19.20 -33.70 -8.72
CA TRP A 50 19.04 -33.05 -10.02
C TRP A 50 19.75 -33.90 -11.08
N GLN A 51 18.99 -34.58 -11.94
CA GLN A 51 19.44 -34.98 -13.28
C GLN A 51 18.22 -35.21 -14.20
N SER A 52 18.36 -34.74 -15.44
CA SER A 52 17.33 -34.69 -16.48
C SER A 52 16.67 -36.05 -16.74
N THR A 53 15.37 -36.19 -16.43
CA THR A 53 14.54 -37.29 -16.94
C THR A 53 13.12 -36.81 -17.18
N ARG A 54 12.54 -37.18 -18.34
CA ARG A 54 11.16 -36.86 -18.73
C ARG A 54 10.15 -37.45 -17.74
N ILE A 55 9.18 -36.66 -17.30
CA ILE A 55 8.03 -37.13 -16.50
C ILE A 55 6.95 -37.63 -17.48
N ASN A 56 6.62 -38.92 -17.42
CA ASN A 56 5.45 -39.48 -18.09
C ASN A 56 4.23 -39.31 -17.16
N PHE A 57 3.22 -38.53 -17.59
CA PHE A 57 1.93 -38.46 -16.91
C PHE A 57 1.05 -39.64 -17.35
N LEU A 58 0.64 -40.49 -16.40
CA LEU A 58 -0.49 -41.41 -16.58
C LEU A 58 -1.78 -40.66 -16.23
N PHE A 59 -2.64 -40.42 -17.22
CA PHE A 59 -3.97 -39.83 -17.01
C PHE A 59 -4.97 -40.92 -16.59
N PRO A 60 -5.85 -40.68 -15.60
CA PRO A 60 -6.94 -41.60 -15.31
C PRO A 60 -8.03 -41.50 -16.38
N LEU A 61 -8.63 -42.65 -16.72
CA LEU A 61 -9.81 -42.77 -17.59
C LEU A 61 -11.02 -42.09 -16.94
N ILE A 62 -11.62 -41.12 -17.61
CA ILE A 62 -12.91 -40.53 -17.24
C ILE A 62 -14.02 -41.41 -17.84
N SER A 63 -14.88 -41.98 -17.00
CA SER A 63 -16.11 -42.66 -17.44
C SER A 63 -17.31 -41.71 -17.31
N LEU A 64 -18.09 -41.54 -18.39
CA LEU A 64 -19.33 -40.78 -18.37
C LEU A 64 -20.52 -41.71 -18.01
N PRO A 65 -21.47 -41.28 -17.17
CA PRO A 65 -22.76 -41.96 -17.03
C PRO A 65 -23.61 -41.79 -18.29
N SER A 66 -24.29 -42.85 -18.72
CA SER A 66 -25.20 -42.86 -19.87
C SER A 66 -26.37 -41.88 -19.68
N GLY A 67 -26.50 -40.90 -20.59
CA GLY A 67 -27.63 -39.95 -20.63
C GLY A 67 -27.31 -38.46 -20.85
N CYS A 68 -26.03 -38.06 -20.93
CA CYS A 68 -25.61 -36.66 -21.17
C CYS A 68 -25.18 -36.36 -22.61
N GLU A 69 -25.87 -36.91 -23.61
CA GLU A 69 -25.62 -36.62 -25.03
C GLU A 69 -26.71 -35.68 -25.56
N ARG A 70 -26.50 -34.35 -25.45
CA ARG A 70 -27.05 -33.29 -26.34
C ARG A 70 -26.94 -31.90 -25.71
N ILE A 71 -25.78 -31.25 -25.79
CA ILE A 71 -25.70 -29.77 -25.75
C ILE A 71 -24.52 -29.31 -26.64
N PHE A 72 -24.58 -29.48 -27.96
CA PHE A 72 -23.78 -28.67 -28.92
C PHE A 72 -24.38 -28.80 -30.33
N THR A 73 -25.46 -28.09 -30.62
CA THR A 73 -25.90 -27.82 -32.00
C THR A 73 -26.46 -26.41 -32.09
N ASN A 74 -25.55 -25.42 -32.15
CA ASN A 74 -25.81 -24.11 -32.77
C ASN A 74 -24.49 -23.34 -32.96
N ALA A 75 -23.62 -23.90 -33.79
CA ALA A 75 -22.56 -23.15 -34.48
C ALA A 75 -22.21 -23.99 -35.72
N GLY A 76 -22.71 -23.58 -36.89
CA GLY A 76 -22.64 -24.36 -38.12
C GLY A 76 -21.21 -24.69 -38.55
N ILE A 77 -20.79 -25.93 -38.33
CA ILE A 77 -19.62 -26.54 -38.97
C ILE A 77 -20.14 -27.76 -39.71
N LYS A 78 -20.14 -27.68 -41.04
CA LYS A 78 -20.44 -28.82 -41.92
C LYS A 78 -19.40 -29.91 -41.69
N GLU A 79 -19.91 -31.12 -41.51
CA GLU A 79 -19.15 -32.36 -41.48
C GLU A 79 -18.42 -32.56 -42.81
N ASP A 80 -17.11 -32.78 -42.74
CA ASP A 80 -16.42 -33.69 -43.65
C ASP A 80 -15.20 -34.28 -42.91
N GLY A 81 -15.38 -35.51 -42.42
CA GLY A 81 -14.31 -36.51 -42.30
C GLY A 81 -13.12 -36.25 -41.36
N MET A 82 -13.33 -36.09 -40.05
CA MET A 82 -12.27 -36.35 -39.05
C MET A 82 -12.77 -37.11 -37.81
N ARG A 83 -12.12 -38.25 -37.51
CA ARG A 83 -12.43 -39.11 -36.36
C ARG A 83 -12.17 -38.39 -35.03
N PHE A 84 -13.13 -38.49 -34.11
CA PHE A 84 -13.24 -37.81 -32.82
C PHE A 84 -12.07 -38.02 -31.81
N SER A 85 -11.06 -38.82 -32.14
CA SER A 85 -9.90 -39.09 -31.28
C SER A 85 -8.69 -38.16 -31.48
N LYS A 86 -8.78 -37.17 -32.37
CA LYS A 86 -7.72 -36.15 -32.56
C LYS A 86 -8.12 -34.71 -32.21
N LEU A 87 -9.40 -34.43 -31.93
CA LEU A 87 -9.86 -33.07 -31.58
C LEU A 87 -9.56 -32.69 -30.11
N VAL A 88 -9.43 -33.67 -29.21
CA VAL A 88 -9.13 -33.42 -27.79
C VAL A 88 -7.64 -33.13 -27.55
N LEU A 89 -6.75 -33.52 -28.47
CA LEU A 89 -5.32 -33.22 -28.38
C LEU A 89 -4.97 -31.81 -28.92
N ILE A 90 -5.82 -31.21 -29.74
CA ILE A 90 -5.62 -29.85 -30.29
C ILE A 90 -6.14 -28.77 -29.33
N LEU A 91 -7.09 -29.08 -28.45
CA LEU A 91 -7.60 -28.11 -27.47
C LEU A 91 -6.79 -28.05 -26.16
N PHE A 92 -5.89 -29.00 -25.91
CA PHE A 92 -5.01 -29.01 -24.72
C PHE A 92 -3.55 -28.60 -24.98
N LEU A 93 -3.15 -28.44 -26.25
CA LEU A 93 -1.86 -27.88 -26.64
C LEU A 93 -1.88 -26.34 -26.83
N VAL A 94 -3.01 -25.68 -26.58
CA VAL A 94 -3.14 -24.21 -26.60
C VAL A 94 -3.04 -23.58 -25.20
N THR A 95 -2.95 -24.37 -24.11
CA THR A 95 -2.85 -23.85 -22.74
C THR A 95 -1.54 -24.17 -22.01
N ALA A 96 -0.52 -24.71 -22.68
CA ALA A 96 0.75 -25.00 -22.01
C ALA A 96 2.01 -24.82 -22.89
N THR A 97 2.04 -23.84 -23.79
CA THR A 97 3.30 -23.24 -24.33
C THR A 97 2.99 -21.94 -25.07
N SER A 98 2.73 -20.84 -24.34
CA SER A 98 2.96 -19.46 -24.82
C SER A 98 3.00 -18.47 -23.65
N LEU A 99 3.87 -18.73 -22.68
CA LEU A 99 4.37 -17.70 -21.76
C LEU A 99 5.78 -17.29 -22.20
N THR A 100 5.89 -16.93 -23.49
CA THR A 100 6.97 -16.06 -23.98
C THR A 100 6.33 -14.70 -24.23
N ALA A 101 6.90 -13.69 -23.56
CA ALA A 101 6.52 -12.30 -23.59
C ALA A 101 6.01 -11.84 -24.97
N LYS A 102 4.68 -11.72 -25.11
CA LYS A 102 4.08 -10.86 -26.11
C LYS A 102 3.88 -9.50 -25.46
N GLY A 103 4.72 -8.55 -25.86
CA GLY A 103 4.52 -7.14 -25.57
C GLY A 103 3.09 -6.77 -25.93
N PHE A 104 2.37 -6.31 -24.91
CA PHE A 104 1.06 -5.71 -25.09
C PHE A 104 1.30 -4.32 -25.66
N VAL A 105 1.03 -4.13 -26.95
CA VAL A 105 0.92 -2.80 -27.54
C VAL A 105 -0.34 -2.19 -26.94
N MET A 106 -0.18 -1.14 -26.13
CA MET A 106 -1.32 -0.31 -25.73
C MET A 106 -1.85 0.38 -26.99
N THR A 107 -3.05 -0.02 -27.42
CA THR A 107 -3.87 0.81 -28.28
C THR A 107 -4.76 1.65 -27.38
N ASP A 108 -4.70 2.97 -27.57
CA ASP A 108 -5.36 4.01 -26.80
C ASP A 108 -6.84 3.67 -26.51
N ALA A 109 -7.19 3.57 -25.21
CA ALA A 109 -8.57 3.52 -24.74
C ALA A 109 -8.99 4.94 -24.30
N PRO A 110 -10.28 5.31 -24.51
CA PRO A 110 -10.69 6.69 -24.69
C PRO A 110 -10.71 7.50 -23.39
N TYR A 111 -10.18 8.73 -23.50
CA TYR A 111 -10.17 9.78 -22.48
C TYR A 111 -11.58 10.26 -22.05
N GLY A 112 -11.80 10.44 -20.75
CA GLY A 112 -12.93 11.16 -20.11
C GLY A 112 -12.70 11.31 -18.58
N PRO A 113 -13.11 12.40 -17.90
CA PRO A 113 -12.15 13.33 -17.30
C PRO A 113 -11.85 13.15 -15.80
N LEU A 114 -10.56 12.98 -15.51
CA LEU A 114 -9.84 13.75 -14.50
C LEU A 114 -8.66 14.40 -15.23
N HIS A 115 -8.90 15.53 -15.93
CA HIS A 115 -7.83 16.17 -16.69
C HIS A 115 -7.96 17.69 -16.61
N ASP A 116 -7.01 18.30 -15.90
CA ASP A 116 -6.53 19.68 -16.09
C ASP A 116 -5.01 19.70 -15.83
N ASP A 117 -4.27 18.74 -16.40
CA ASP A 117 -2.88 18.93 -16.84
C ASP A 117 -2.46 17.70 -17.66
N PRO A 118 -2.07 17.82 -18.96
CA PRO A 118 -1.23 16.79 -19.57
C PRO A 118 0.01 16.62 -18.70
N GLN A 119 0.55 15.39 -18.58
CA GLN A 119 1.74 15.08 -17.76
C GLN A 119 2.66 16.29 -17.62
N PRO A 120 2.88 16.85 -16.40
CA PRO A 120 3.79 17.97 -16.22
C PRO A 120 5.08 17.60 -16.95
N PRO A 121 5.58 18.46 -17.85
CA PRO A 121 6.79 18.16 -18.59
C PRO A 121 7.90 17.82 -17.57
N GLY A 122 8.43 16.60 -17.64
CA GLY A 122 9.51 16.16 -16.74
C GLY A 122 9.30 14.86 -15.97
N TRP A 123 8.15 14.19 -16.06
CA TRP A 123 8.05 12.82 -15.53
C TRP A 123 8.82 11.83 -16.42
N SER A 124 9.68 11.02 -15.81
CA SER A 124 10.26 9.86 -16.49
C SER A 124 9.27 8.69 -16.49
N ALA A 125 9.50 7.71 -17.37
CA ALA A 125 8.86 6.41 -17.22
C ALA A 125 9.20 5.78 -15.86
N TRP A 126 8.32 4.91 -15.37
CA TRP A 126 8.57 4.11 -14.17
C TRP A 126 9.89 3.37 -14.31
N THR A 127 10.81 3.65 -13.40
CA THR A 127 12.10 2.98 -13.33
C THR A 127 12.14 2.18 -12.04
N SER A 128 12.34 0.87 -12.17
CA SER A 128 12.56 0.03 -10.99
C SER A 128 13.85 0.46 -10.30
N VAL A 129 13.73 0.77 -9.01
CA VAL A 129 14.88 0.97 -8.12
C VAL A 129 15.36 -0.36 -7.50
N GLY A 130 14.88 -1.50 -8.00
CA GLY A 130 15.21 -2.83 -7.48
C GLY A 130 14.86 -3.02 -5.99
N GLY A 131 15.17 -4.20 -5.46
CA GLY A 131 14.80 -4.56 -4.09
C GLY A 131 13.32 -4.92 -3.93
N VAL A 132 12.97 -5.45 -2.75
CA VAL A 132 11.59 -5.82 -2.38
C VAL A 132 11.27 -5.19 -1.04
N GLY A 133 10.29 -4.27 -1.04
CA GLY A 133 9.77 -3.62 0.16
C GLY A 133 8.49 -4.28 0.68
N THR A 134 8.27 -4.24 1.99
CA THR A 134 7.11 -4.79 2.71
C THR A 134 6.37 -3.75 3.54
N SER A 135 6.64 -2.46 3.32
CA SER A 135 5.95 -1.32 3.90
C SER A 135 5.78 -0.23 2.85
N ASP A 136 5.01 0.80 3.19
CA ASP A 136 5.07 2.05 2.44
C ASP A 136 6.48 2.64 2.57
N PRO A 137 7.02 3.24 1.50
CA PRO A 137 8.30 3.92 1.56
C PRO A 137 8.16 5.29 2.24
N ALA A 138 9.21 5.73 2.93
CA ALA A 138 9.37 7.11 3.38
C ALA A 138 10.50 7.78 2.60
N THR A 139 10.33 9.07 2.31
CA THR A 139 11.37 9.88 1.67
C THR A 139 11.60 11.19 2.40
N CYS A 140 12.84 11.68 2.37
CA CYS A 140 13.12 13.08 2.69
C CYS A 140 14.32 13.58 1.88
N SER A 141 14.48 14.91 1.80
CA SER A 141 15.55 15.54 1.05
C SER A 141 16.38 16.42 1.99
N ARG A 142 17.64 16.06 2.23
CA ARG A 142 18.56 16.81 3.11
C ARG A 142 19.42 17.84 2.40
N SER A 143 19.39 17.86 1.07
CA SER A 143 20.12 18.77 0.21
C SER A 143 19.46 18.81 -1.17
N ASN A 144 19.77 19.85 -1.95
CA ASN A 144 19.27 19.96 -3.32
C ASN A 144 19.68 18.74 -4.15
N PHE A 145 18.78 18.32 -5.06
CA PHE A 145 18.96 17.20 -5.98
C PHE A 145 19.24 15.85 -5.30
N ARG A 146 18.89 15.70 -4.02
CA ARG A 146 19.02 14.46 -3.27
C ARG A 146 17.69 14.01 -2.72
N THR A 147 17.43 12.71 -2.83
CA THR A 147 16.28 12.07 -2.19
C THR A 147 16.80 10.85 -1.42
N ASP A 148 16.57 10.82 -0.13
CA ASP A 148 16.85 9.68 0.73
C ASP A 148 15.56 8.86 0.89
N LEU A 149 15.61 7.57 0.55
CA LEU A 149 14.49 6.62 0.48
C LEU A 149 14.67 5.51 1.52
N PHE A 150 13.59 5.22 2.24
CA PHE A 150 13.53 4.25 3.32
C PHE A 150 12.36 3.31 3.14
N VAL A 151 12.57 2.02 3.36
CA VAL A 151 11.51 1.00 3.28
C VAL A 151 11.82 -0.16 4.21
N ARG A 152 10.80 -0.86 4.69
CA ARG A 152 11.00 -2.14 5.37
C ARG A 152 11.28 -3.24 4.35
N GLY A 153 12.33 -4.02 4.56
CA GLY A 153 12.68 -5.17 3.73
C GLY A 153 11.86 -6.43 4.04
N THR A 154 12.12 -7.52 3.32
CA THR A 154 11.52 -8.84 3.59
C THR A 154 12.02 -9.48 4.89
N ASP A 155 13.15 -8.99 5.41
CA ASP A 155 13.75 -9.37 6.69
C ASP A 155 13.24 -8.51 7.88
N ASN A 156 12.25 -7.65 7.64
CA ASN A 156 11.75 -6.64 8.58
C ASN A 156 12.79 -5.58 8.99
N ALA A 157 13.96 -5.51 8.34
CA ALA A 157 14.94 -4.46 8.62
C ALA A 157 14.58 -3.16 7.87
N LEU A 158 15.14 -2.04 8.34
CA LEU A 158 15.11 -0.78 7.60
C LEU A 158 16.14 -0.83 6.47
N TRP A 159 15.69 -0.69 5.23
CA TRP A 159 16.53 -0.58 4.05
C TRP A 159 16.55 0.86 3.54
N TYR A 160 17.73 1.30 3.13
CA TYR A 160 18.02 2.67 2.73
C TYR A 160 18.64 2.70 1.34
N ARG A 161 18.20 3.65 0.52
CA ARG A 161 18.80 4.01 -0.77
C ARG A 161 18.72 5.52 -0.93
N HIS A 162 19.58 6.11 -1.76
CA HIS A 162 19.46 7.54 -2.06
C HIS A 162 19.78 7.86 -3.51
N TRP A 163 19.12 8.91 -4.01
CA TRP A 163 19.43 9.59 -5.26
C TRP A 163 20.43 10.72 -5.00
N ASN A 164 21.45 10.86 -5.83
CA ASN A 164 22.49 11.89 -5.69
C ASN A 164 22.35 13.06 -6.69
N GLY A 165 21.31 13.08 -7.51
CA GLY A 165 21.10 14.06 -8.58
C GLY A 165 21.25 13.47 -9.97
N SER A 166 21.91 12.31 -10.10
CA SER A 166 22.19 11.67 -11.38
C SER A 166 22.04 10.15 -11.36
N SER A 167 22.19 9.51 -10.21
CA SER A 167 22.03 8.07 -10.04
C SER A 167 21.55 7.69 -8.65
N TRP A 168 20.94 6.51 -8.56
CA TRP A 168 20.60 5.88 -7.29
C TRP A 168 21.82 5.09 -6.78
N GLY A 169 22.19 5.27 -5.50
CA GLY A 169 23.21 4.46 -4.82
C GLY A 169 22.80 2.99 -4.65
N SER A 170 23.55 2.17 -3.93
CA SER A 170 23.12 0.79 -3.61
C SER A 170 22.12 0.76 -2.46
N TRP A 171 21.31 -0.31 -2.39
CA TRP A 171 20.52 -0.61 -1.20
C TRP A 171 21.44 -1.00 -0.04
N THR A 172 21.24 -0.38 1.11
CA THR A 172 21.99 -0.65 2.34
C THR A 172 21.03 -0.95 3.47
N SER A 173 21.19 -2.10 4.12
CA SER A 173 20.44 -2.41 5.35
C SER A 173 20.97 -1.58 6.50
N LEU A 174 20.07 -0.96 7.25
CA LEU A 174 20.32 -0.26 8.51
C LEU A 174 19.94 -1.13 9.72
N GLY A 175 19.56 -2.39 9.49
CA GLY A 175 19.13 -3.32 10.53
C GLY A 175 17.81 -2.92 11.19
N GLY A 176 17.63 -3.38 12.44
CA GLY A 176 16.38 -3.20 13.20
C GLY A 176 15.31 -4.24 12.86
N PHE A 177 14.19 -4.18 13.58
CA PHE A 177 13.01 -5.02 13.34
C PHE A 177 11.76 -4.14 13.38
N LEU A 178 11.20 -3.85 12.21
CA LEU A 178 10.15 -2.86 11.99
C LEU A 178 8.78 -3.51 11.94
N THR A 179 7.83 -2.96 12.69
CA THR A 179 6.41 -3.35 12.68
C THR A 179 5.48 -2.25 12.16
N SER A 180 6.03 -1.17 11.61
CA SER A 180 5.33 -0.10 10.89
C SER A 180 6.08 0.30 9.61
N SER A 181 5.42 1.08 8.75
CA SER A 181 6.12 1.90 7.76
C SER A 181 7.05 2.90 8.47
N PRO A 182 8.21 3.26 7.88
CA PRO A 182 9.07 4.31 8.40
C PRO A 182 8.44 5.69 8.22
N ALA A 183 8.82 6.64 9.06
CA ALA A 183 8.65 8.07 8.82
C ALA A 183 10.02 8.75 8.84
N ALA A 184 10.32 9.57 7.83
CA ALA A 184 11.62 10.20 7.67
C ALA A 184 11.50 11.73 7.70
N ALA A 185 12.36 12.38 8.48
CA ALA A 185 12.45 13.84 8.54
C ALA A 185 13.88 14.30 8.25
N CYS A 186 13.99 15.27 7.35
CA CYS A 186 15.23 15.96 7.02
C CYS A 186 15.09 17.43 7.45
N TRP A 187 15.79 17.86 8.51
CA TRP A 187 15.66 19.23 9.05
C TRP A 187 16.96 20.05 9.03
N GLY A 188 18.03 19.50 8.45
CA GLY A 188 19.29 20.21 8.27
C GLY A 188 20.24 19.52 7.30
N PRO A 189 21.26 20.25 6.80
CA PRO A 189 22.27 19.69 5.91
C PRO A 189 23.05 18.61 6.67
N ASN A 190 22.86 17.34 6.29
CA ASN A 190 23.39 16.15 6.97
C ASN A 190 22.63 15.69 8.21
N ARG A 191 21.34 16.00 8.33
CA ARG A 191 20.50 15.41 9.37
C ARG A 191 19.29 14.71 8.76
N ILE A 192 19.25 13.40 8.97
CA ILE A 192 18.09 12.55 8.70
C ILE A 192 17.73 11.87 10.01
N ASP A 193 16.45 11.88 10.35
CA ASP A 193 15.90 11.10 11.44
C ASP A 193 14.79 10.20 10.89
N VAL A 194 14.96 8.89 11.07
CA VAL A 194 13.98 7.88 10.67
C VAL A 194 13.36 7.26 11.90
N PHE A 195 12.03 7.23 11.93
CA PHE A 195 11.22 6.73 13.02
C PHE A 195 10.44 5.51 12.59
N VAL A 196 10.41 4.50 13.45
CA VAL A 196 9.68 3.26 13.21
C VAL A 196 9.08 2.75 14.52
N ARG A 197 8.04 1.93 14.42
CA ARG A 197 7.65 1.06 15.53
C ARG A 197 8.50 -0.21 15.51
N GLY A 198 9.08 -0.55 16.66
CA GLY A 198 9.86 -1.77 16.86
C GLY A 198 9.00 -3.01 17.11
N GLY A 199 9.66 -4.17 17.25
CA GLY A 199 9.00 -5.43 17.64
C GLY A 199 8.41 -5.42 19.05
N ASP A 200 8.88 -4.50 19.90
CA ASP A 200 8.42 -4.21 21.26
C ASP A 200 7.29 -3.17 21.30
N ASN A 201 6.79 -2.73 20.14
CA ASN A 201 5.86 -1.61 19.97
C ASN A 201 6.38 -0.25 20.47
N ALA A 202 7.67 -0.10 20.79
CA ALA A 202 8.25 1.20 21.12
C ALA A 202 8.55 2.01 19.85
N LEU A 203 8.68 3.33 20.01
CA LEU A 203 9.24 4.18 18.96
C LEU A 203 10.76 4.00 18.93
N TRP A 204 11.31 3.67 17.77
CA TRP A 204 12.75 3.57 17.54
C TRP A 204 13.20 4.60 16.52
N GLN A 205 14.36 5.21 16.79
CA GLN A 205 14.98 6.22 15.94
C GLN A 205 16.30 5.70 15.36
N ARG A 206 16.51 5.95 14.07
CA ARG A 206 17.79 5.81 13.38
C ARG A 206 18.18 7.17 12.79
N THR A 207 19.33 7.69 13.20
CA THR A 207 19.78 9.04 12.81
C THR A 207 21.00 8.99 11.91
N PHE A 208 21.00 9.78 10.83
CA PHE A 208 22.20 10.12 10.08
C PHE A 208 22.71 11.49 10.54
N ARG A 209 23.96 11.54 11.01
CA ARG A 209 24.65 12.79 11.39
C ARG A 209 26.16 12.63 11.25
N HIS A 210 26.86 13.74 11.01
CA HIS A 210 28.32 13.74 10.86
C HIS A 210 28.82 12.72 9.80
N GLY A 211 28.06 12.54 8.72
CA GLY A 211 28.42 11.63 7.63
C GLY A 211 28.18 10.14 7.90
N VAL A 212 27.64 9.77 9.06
CA VAL A 212 27.47 8.36 9.46
C VAL A 212 26.12 8.08 10.12
N TRP A 213 25.64 6.85 9.94
CA TRP A 213 24.45 6.36 10.65
C TRP A 213 24.79 6.03 12.09
N GLN A 214 24.08 6.65 13.03
CA GLN A 214 24.19 6.39 14.46
C GLN A 214 23.45 5.09 14.83
N PRO A 215 23.82 4.41 15.93
CA PRO A 215 23.07 3.27 16.46
C PRO A 215 21.57 3.53 16.61
N TRP A 216 20.77 2.46 16.63
CA TRP A 216 19.35 2.54 16.95
C TRP A 216 19.15 3.00 18.39
N VAL A 217 18.23 3.93 18.61
CA VAL A 217 17.86 4.42 19.94
C VAL A 217 16.37 4.20 20.14
N SER A 218 16.00 3.51 21.23
CA SER A 218 14.61 3.43 21.65
C SER A 218 14.21 4.74 22.32
N LEU A 219 13.08 5.28 21.89
CA LEU A 219 12.43 6.45 22.48
C LEU A 219 11.26 6.05 23.41
N GLY A 220 11.08 4.73 23.62
CA GLY A 220 10.04 4.15 24.46
C GLY A 220 8.63 4.32 23.87
N GLY A 221 7.63 4.28 24.75
CA GLY A 221 6.21 4.35 24.38
C GLY A 221 5.63 2.99 23.96
N PHE A 222 4.32 2.97 23.69
CA PHE A 222 3.59 1.82 23.18
C PHE A 222 2.69 2.27 22.02
N LEU A 223 3.12 1.96 20.80
CA LEU A 223 2.55 2.48 19.56
C LEU A 223 1.56 1.50 18.93
N THR A 224 0.41 2.00 18.51
CA THR A 224 -0.62 1.25 17.76
C THR A 224 -0.82 1.78 16.34
N SER A 225 -0.01 2.74 15.88
CA SER A 225 0.03 3.32 14.53
C SER A 225 1.45 3.35 13.97
N GLY A 226 1.59 3.68 12.69
CA GLY A 226 2.84 4.26 12.18
C GLY A 226 3.13 5.63 12.81
N PRO A 227 4.41 6.05 12.90
CA PRO A 227 4.75 7.40 13.34
C PRO A 227 4.53 8.43 12.22
N ALA A 228 4.19 9.65 12.59
CA ALA A 228 4.34 10.84 11.74
C ALA A 228 5.39 11.76 12.34
N ALA A 229 6.22 12.39 11.50
CA ALA A 229 7.29 13.27 11.95
C ALA A 229 7.25 14.59 11.18
N ALA A 230 7.39 15.71 11.89
CA ALA A 230 7.47 17.04 11.29
C ALA A 230 8.52 17.89 12.01
N SER A 231 9.06 18.87 11.29
CA SER A 231 10.01 19.86 11.80
C SER A 231 9.64 21.22 11.25
N TRP A 232 9.70 22.26 12.09
CA TRP A 232 9.46 23.64 11.69
C TRP A 232 10.73 24.50 11.65
N THR A 233 11.85 23.99 12.16
CA THR A 233 13.15 24.66 12.12
C THR A 233 14.28 23.68 12.45
N GLY A 234 15.50 24.06 12.09
CA GLY A 234 16.69 23.29 12.46
C GLY A 234 16.82 23.16 13.98
N GLY A 235 17.06 21.94 14.45
CA GLY A 235 17.17 21.62 15.88
C GLY A 235 15.86 21.26 16.56
N ARG A 236 14.74 21.28 15.82
CA ARG A 236 13.42 20.84 16.28
C ARG A 236 12.90 19.68 15.45
N LEU A 237 12.31 18.70 16.12
CA LEU A 237 11.64 17.57 15.50
C LEU A 237 10.55 17.06 16.42
N ASP A 238 9.39 16.75 15.87
CA ASP A 238 8.20 16.36 16.61
C ASP A 238 7.67 15.07 15.99
N VAL A 239 7.37 14.10 16.85
CA VAL A 239 6.88 12.78 16.44
C VAL A 239 5.55 12.49 17.10
N PHE A 240 4.62 12.04 16.28
CA PHE A 240 3.23 11.79 16.62
C PHE A 240 2.89 10.33 16.37
N VAL A 241 2.22 9.71 17.33
CA VAL A 241 1.82 8.31 17.26
C VAL A 241 0.47 8.12 17.93
N ARG A 242 -0.24 7.05 17.58
CA ARG A 242 -1.37 6.56 18.36
C ARG A 242 -0.86 5.64 19.46
N GLY A 243 -1.29 5.88 20.70
CA GLY A 243 -0.95 5.07 21.88
C GLY A 243 -1.82 3.81 22.02
N GLY A 244 -1.57 3.04 23.08
CA GLY A 244 -2.39 1.86 23.45
C GLY A 244 -3.82 2.20 23.88
N ASP A 245 -4.03 3.43 24.31
CA ASP A 245 -5.33 4.04 24.65
C ASP A 245 -6.05 4.66 23.44
N ASN A 246 -5.49 4.51 22.23
CA ASN A 246 -5.91 5.16 21.00
C ASN A 246 -5.79 6.70 20.99
N ALA A 247 -5.18 7.32 22.00
CA ALA A 247 -4.93 8.76 22.00
C ALA A 247 -3.75 9.14 21.09
N LEU A 248 -3.68 10.40 20.68
CA LEU A 248 -2.50 10.98 20.05
C LEU A 248 -1.44 11.21 21.13
N TRP A 249 -0.27 10.62 20.96
CA TRP A 249 0.89 10.83 21.80
C TRP A 249 1.98 11.55 21.02
N HIS A 250 2.65 12.47 21.70
CA HIS A 250 3.64 13.36 21.14
C HIS A 250 4.95 13.29 21.92
N LYS A 251 6.06 13.37 21.19
CA LYS A 251 7.41 13.51 21.72
C LYS A 251 8.20 14.44 20.81
N TRP A 252 9.01 15.32 21.38
CA TRP A 252 9.78 16.28 20.59
C TRP A 252 11.25 16.31 20.99
N PHE A 253 12.09 16.66 20.03
CA PHE A 253 13.51 16.90 20.20
C PHE A 253 13.79 18.39 20.14
N THR A 254 14.46 18.93 21.15
CA THR A 254 14.95 20.31 21.18
C THR A 254 16.17 20.42 22.09
N GLY A 255 17.07 21.37 21.83
CA GLY A 255 18.24 21.60 22.69
C GLY A 255 19.16 20.39 22.87
N GLY A 256 19.16 19.44 21.93
CA GLY A 256 20.01 18.25 22.00
C GLY A 256 19.39 17.04 22.72
N ALA A 257 18.16 17.15 23.23
CA ALA A 257 17.49 16.09 23.98
C ALA A 257 16.05 15.86 23.52
N TRP A 258 15.57 14.65 23.74
CA TRP A 258 14.16 14.33 23.60
C TRP A 258 13.39 14.65 24.89
N SER A 259 12.15 15.11 24.74
CA SER A 259 11.20 15.29 25.82
C SER A 259 10.73 13.95 26.42
N GLY A 260 9.93 14.02 27.48
CA GLY A 260 9.02 12.93 27.86
C GLY A 260 7.90 12.75 26.82
N TRP A 261 7.17 11.63 26.90
CA TRP A 261 5.93 11.45 26.14
C TRP A 261 4.82 12.30 26.77
N GLU A 262 4.07 13.02 25.95
CA GLU A 262 2.85 13.70 26.36
C GLU A 262 1.65 13.19 25.57
N SER A 263 0.51 13.03 26.24
CA SER A 263 -0.75 12.72 25.56
C SER A 263 -1.42 14.02 25.15
N LEU A 264 -1.85 14.07 23.89
CA LEU A 264 -2.68 15.13 23.34
C LEU A 264 -4.16 14.74 23.31
N GLY A 265 -4.51 13.59 23.89
CA GLY A 265 -5.88 13.08 23.94
C GLY A 265 -6.42 12.65 22.56
N GLY A 266 -7.74 12.71 22.41
CA GLY A 266 -8.44 12.21 21.23
C GLY A 266 -8.57 10.67 21.20
N VAL A 267 -9.29 10.15 20.20
CA VAL A 267 -9.40 8.71 19.93
C VAL A 267 -9.27 8.48 18.42
N LEU A 268 -8.12 7.97 18.00
CA LEU A 268 -7.69 7.92 16.61
C LEU A 268 -8.03 6.57 15.98
N THR A 269 -8.52 6.61 14.74
CA THR A 269 -8.80 5.42 13.90
C THR A 269 -7.95 5.37 12.62
N SER A 270 -6.94 6.23 12.53
CA SER A 270 -5.93 6.25 11.48
C SER A 270 -4.54 6.50 12.05
N ASP A 271 -3.51 6.33 11.23
CA ASP A 271 -2.20 6.93 11.48
C ASP A 271 -2.35 8.48 11.48
N PRO A 272 -1.56 9.21 12.29
CA PRO A 272 -1.53 10.67 12.23
C PRO A 272 -0.81 11.16 10.97
N ALA A 273 -1.14 12.37 10.54
CA ALA A 273 -0.40 13.11 9.52
C ALA A 273 -0.01 14.48 10.07
N ALA A 274 1.28 14.83 10.04
CA ALA A 274 1.80 16.04 10.67
C ALA A 274 2.56 16.89 9.65
N VAL A 275 2.38 18.21 9.71
CA VAL A 275 3.05 19.17 8.82
C VAL A 275 3.33 20.48 9.56
N SER A 276 4.29 21.24 9.05
CA SER A 276 4.54 22.61 9.47
C SER A 276 4.50 23.53 8.25
N TRP A 277 3.87 24.70 8.39
CA TRP A 277 3.90 25.77 7.39
C TRP A 277 4.72 26.99 7.82
N SER A 278 5.18 27.03 9.09
CA SER A 278 6.04 28.09 9.62
C SER A 278 6.74 27.69 10.91
N SER A 279 7.82 28.40 11.24
CA SER A 279 8.52 28.23 12.51
C SER A 279 7.58 28.45 13.69
N GLY A 280 7.54 27.49 14.61
CA GLY A 280 6.66 27.52 15.78
C GLY A 280 5.26 26.95 15.54
N ARG A 281 4.99 26.42 14.34
CA ARG A 281 3.72 25.77 13.99
C ARG A 281 3.89 24.29 13.67
N ILE A 282 3.02 23.46 14.23
CA ILE A 282 2.67 22.14 13.68
C ILE A 282 1.16 22.00 13.64
N ASP A 283 0.69 21.33 12.61
CA ASP A 283 -0.69 20.90 12.44
C ASP A 283 -0.72 19.37 12.32
N VAL A 284 -1.59 18.71 13.08
CA VAL A 284 -1.75 17.25 13.10
C VAL A 284 -3.17 16.87 12.76
N PHE A 285 -3.30 15.98 11.79
CA PHE A 285 -4.57 15.51 11.25
C PHE A 285 -4.73 14.01 11.50
N VAL A 286 -5.93 13.61 11.91
CA VAL A 286 -6.27 12.22 12.19
C VAL A 286 -7.71 11.95 11.78
N ARG A 287 -8.05 10.66 11.59
CA ARG A 287 -9.44 10.23 11.54
C ARG A 287 -9.94 9.87 12.94
N GLY A 288 -11.10 10.40 13.32
CA GLY A 288 -11.77 10.10 14.59
C GLY A 288 -12.60 8.81 14.56
N THR A 289 -13.28 8.50 15.66
CA THR A 289 -14.20 7.35 15.78
C THR A 289 -15.50 7.52 15.00
N ASP A 290 -15.88 8.76 14.72
CA ASP A 290 -16.97 9.17 13.84
C ASP A 290 -16.60 9.15 12.35
N ASN A 291 -15.37 8.71 12.03
CA ASN A 291 -14.74 8.80 10.72
C ASN A 291 -14.56 10.24 10.19
N ALA A 292 -14.73 11.28 11.01
CA ALA A 292 -14.46 12.65 10.59
C ALA A 292 -12.95 12.95 10.61
N LEU A 293 -12.55 13.99 9.88
CA LEU A 293 -11.21 14.57 10.00
C LEU A 293 -11.16 15.39 11.28
N TRP A 294 -10.22 15.08 12.16
CA TRP A 294 -9.93 15.84 13.37
C TRP A 294 -8.55 16.48 13.28
N HIS A 295 -8.46 17.69 13.82
CA HIS A 295 -7.28 18.52 13.75
C HIS A 295 -6.92 19.09 15.13
N ILE A 296 -5.62 19.12 15.42
CA ILE A 296 -5.02 19.81 16.56
C ILE A 296 -3.72 20.46 16.10
N TRP A 297 -3.38 21.62 16.67
CA TRP A 297 -2.17 22.35 16.26
C TRP A 297 -1.40 22.92 17.43
N TYR A 298 -0.11 23.17 17.21
CA TYR A 298 0.78 23.84 18.14
C TYR A 298 1.09 25.27 17.66
N TRP A 299 0.90 26.28 18.51
CA TRP A 299 1.36 27.65 18.28
C TRP A 299 1.65 28.34 19.62
N GLY A 300 2.81 28.06 20.20
CA GLY A 300 3.13 28.45 21.59
C GLY A 300 2.43 27.61 22.66
N GLY A 301 1.57 26.67 22.24
CA GLY A 301 0.82 25.72 23.03
C GLY A 301 -0.09 24.89 22.12
N TRP A 302 -0.51 23.71 22.59
CA TRP A 302 -1.47 22.88 21.87
C TRP A 302 -2.88 23.46 21.95
N SER A 303 -3.59 23.44 20.82
CA SER A 303 -5.00 23.80 20.76
C SER A 303 -5.89 22.72 21.40
N GLY A 304 -7.19 23.00 21.50
CA GLY A 304 -8.19 21.94 21.60
C GLY A 304 -8.32 21.19 20.27
N TRP A 305 -8.92 20.00 20.31
CA TRP A 305 -9.32 19.26 19.12
C TRP A 305 -10.47 19.97 18.40
N GLU A 306 -10.35 20.14 17.08
CA GLU A 306 -11.45 20.60 16.23
C GLU A 306 -11.83 19.52 15.20
N SER A 307 -13.13 19.31 15.02
CA SER A 307 -13.63 18.49 13.93
C SER A 307 -13.73 19.34 12.67
N LEU A 308 -13.15 18.85 11.59
CA LEU A 308 -13.24 19.42 10.25
C LEU A 308 -14.32 18.74 9.40
N GLY A 309 -15.10 17.83 10.02
CA GLY A 309 -16.17 17.07 9.39
C GLY A 309 -15.70 16.05 8.36
N GLY A 310 -16.61 15.68 7.45
CA GLY A 310 -16.37 14.63 6.44
C GLY A 310 -16.56 13.22 6.99
N VAL A 311 -16.49 12.23 6.09
CA VAL A 311 -16.51 10.79 6.43
C VAL A 311 -15.41 10.10 5.64
N LEU A 312 -14.31 9.79 6.32
CA LEU A 312 -13.04 9.36 5.74
C LEU A 312 -12.94 7.83 5.72
N THR A 313 -12.48 7.28 4.61
CA THR A 313 -12.16 5.85 4.45
C THR A 313 -10.65 5.58 4.31
N SER A 314 -9.82 6.58 4.59
CA SER A 314 -8.35 6.49 4.61
C SER A 314 -7.77 7.33 5.76
N SER A 315 -6.47 7.15 6.03
CA SER A 315 -5.66 8.18 6.72
C SER A 315 -5.61 9.46 5.88
N PRO A 316 -5.44 10.65 6.50
CA PRO A 316 -5.27 11.90 5.77
C PRO A 316 -3.86 12.02 5.17
N GLY A 317 -3.78 12.60 3.97
CA GLY A 317 -2.54 13.09 3.37
C GLY A 317 -2.52 14.62 3.45
N VAL A 318 -1.43 15.21 3.92
CA VAL A 318 -1.35 16.67 4.16
C VAL A 318 -0.08 17.26 3.58
N SER A 319 -0.19 18.47 3.03
CA SER A 319 0.97 19.24 2.57
C SER A 319 0.83 20.71 2.93
N SER A 320 1.96 21.41 2.94
CA SER A 320 2.02 22.87 2.93
C SER A 320 3.02 23.33 1.90
N TRP A 321 2.68 24.37 1.15
CA TRP A 321 3.57 25.02 0.18
C TRP A 321 3.95 26.44 0.59
N GLY A 322 3.38 26.97 1.66
CA GLY A 322 3.55 28.37 2.03
C GLY A 322 2.97 28.71 3.39
N ASN A 323 3.43 29.85 3.91
CA ASN A 323 3.00 30.37 5.19
C ASN A 323 1.47 30.57 5.21
N GLY A 324 0.80 30.05 6.25
CA GLY A 324 -0.64 30.15 6.42
C GLY A 324 -1.45 29.23 5.51
N ARG A 325 -0.81 28.22 4.88
CA ARG A 325 -1.48 27.30 3.97
C ARG A 325 -1.28 25.83 4.34
N LEU A 326 -2.40 25.12 4.39
CA LEU A 326 -2.48 23.67 4.52
C LEU A 326 -3.45 23.13 3.46
N ASP A 327 -3.10 21.99 2.87
CA ASP A 327 -3.95 21.25 1.94
C ASP A 327 -4.07 19.80 2.45
N VAL A 328 -5.28 19.39 2.82
CA VAL A 328 -5.58 18.06 3.38
C VAL A 328 -6.44 17.28 2.39
N TYR A 329 -5.98 16.07 2.09
CA TYR A 329 -6.60 15.15 1.15
C TYR A 329 -7.01 13.87 1.87
N VAL A 330 -8.17 13.34 1.51
CA VAL A 330 -8.69 12.09 2.08
C VAL A 330 -9.44 11.29 1.01
N ARG A 331 -9.61 9.99 1.23
CA ARG A 331 -10.58 9.20 0.47
C ARG A 331 -11.95 9.23 1.17
N GLY A 332 -13.00 9.56 0.41
CA GLY A 332 -14.39 9.56 0.89
C GLY A 332 -15.04 8.17 0.89
N THR A 333 -16.31 8.10 1.29
CA THR A 333 -17.13 6.87 1.24
C THR A 333 -17.50 6.44 -0.18
N ASP A 334 -17.48 7.40 -1.11
CA ASP A 334 -17.64 7.22 -2.55
C ASP A 334 -16.34 6.75 -3.25
N ASN A 335 -15.26 6.53 -2.49
CA ASN A 335 -13.91 6.30 -2.99
C ASN A 335 -13.34 7.45 -3.83
N ALA A 336 -13.94 8.64 -3.81
CA ALA A 336 -13.37 9.81 -4.47
C ALA A 336 -12.27 10.43 -3.61
N LEU A 337 -11.40 11.21 -4.25
CA LEU A 337 -10.47 12.10 -3.57
C LEU A 337 -11.25 13.34 -3.09
N TRP A 338 -11.15 13.64 -1.80
CA TRP A 338 -11.73 14.83 -1.19
C TRP A 338 -10.64 15.74 -0.67
N HIS A 339 -10.86 17.05 -0.76
CA HIS A 339 -9.90 18.07 -0.39
C HIS A 339 -10.53 19.13 0.51
N LYS A 340 -9.73 19.59 1.47
CA LYS A 340 -10.03 20.72 2.35
C LYS A 340 -8.74 21.48 2.61
N TRP A 341 -8.81 22.80 2.67
CA TRP A 341 -7.63 23.62 2.86
C TRP A 341 -7.83 24.72 3.90
N TYR A 342 -6.70 25.19 4.45
CA TYR A 342 -6.64 26.34 5.34
C TYR A 342 -5.96 27.51 4.64
N SER A 343 -6.57 28.69 4.68
CA SER A 343 -5.97 29.96 4.22
C SER A 343 -6.51 31.14 5.02
N GLY A 344 -6.17 31.20 6.31
CA GLY A 344 -6.80 32.12 7.28
C GLY A 344 -8.17 31.66 7.78
N GLY A 345 -8.62 30.50 7.30
CA GLY A 345 -9.87 29.84 7.64
C GLY A 345 -9.98 28.54 6.85
N TRP A 346 -10.75 27.59 7.37
CA TRP A 346 -10.99 26.30 6.72
C TRP A 346 -12.03 26.43 5.60
N SER A 347 -11.73 25.86 4.44
CA SER A 347 -12.67 25.77 3.31
C SER A 347 -13.82 24.81 3.60
N ALA A 348 -14.86 24.81 2.75
CA ALA A 348 -15.74 23.65 2.65
C ALA A 348 -15.00 22.43 2.10
N TRP A 349 -15.54 21.23 2.31
CA TRP A 349 -15.06 20.03 1.62
C TRP A 349 -15.42 20.11 0.14
N GLU A 350 -14.46 19.80 -0.72
CA GLU A 350 -14.69 19.63 -2.15
C GLU A 350 -14.32 18.21 -2.61
N SER A 351 -15.15 17.63 -3.47
CA SER A 351 -14.80 16.39 -4.15
C SER A 351 -13.96 16.73 -5.37
N LEU A 352 -12.82 16.07 -5.49
CA LEU A 352 -11.93 16.12 -6.63
C LEU A 352 -12.17 14.96 -7.60
N GLY A 353 -13.18 14.11 -7.32
CA GLY A 353 -13.55 12.95 -8.12
C GLY A 353 -12.59 11.76 -8.01
N GLY A 354 -12.72 10.82 -8.94
CA GLY A 354 -11.88 9.63 -9.04
C GLY A 354 -12.41 8.38 -8.33
N GLY A 355 -11.72 7.27 -8.53
CA GLY A 355 -11.96 5.98 -7.86
C GLY A 355 -10.68 5.44 -7.25
N LEU A 356 -10.48 5.73 -5.96
CA LEU A 356 -9.24 5.49 -5.22
C LEU A 356 -9.27 4.13 -4.51
N SER A 357 -8.20 3.36 -4.67
CA SER A 357 -7.96 2.13 -3.91
C SER A 357 -7.00 2.33 -2.73
N SER A 358 -6.34 3.49 -2.61
CA SER A 358 -5.48 3.87 -1.48
C SER A 358 -5.94 5.16 -0.79
N GLY A 359 -5.31 5.49 0.35
CA GLY A 359 -5.27 6.87 0.84
C GLY A 359 -4.37 7.76 -0.04
N PRO A 360 -4.53 9.08 0.04
CA PRO A 360 -3.70 10.03 -0.69
C PRO A 360 -2.37 10.29 0.01
N ASP A 361 -1.32 10.51 -0.78
CA ASP A 361 -0.04 11.08 -0.34
C ASP A 361 0.14 12.47 -0.96
N ALA A 362 0.42 13.47 -0.14
CA ALA A 362 0.43 14.88 -0.56
C ALA A 362 1.78 15.54 -0.27
N THR A 363 2.27 16.30 -1.24
CA THR A 363 3.55 17.00 -1.15
C THR A 363 3.50 18.35 -1.86
N SER A 364 4.44 19.24 -1.56
CA SER A 364 4.62 20.49 -2.29
C SER A 364 5.95 20.48 -3.04
N SER A 365 5.92 20.90 -4.30
CA SER A 365 7.14 20.97 -5.14
C SER A 365 7.73 22.37 -5.23
N ALA A 366 6.90 23.39 -4.96
CA ALA A 366 7.28 24.79 -4.93
C ALA A 366 6.21 25.58 -4.17
N ARG A 367 6.53 26.84 -3.85
CA ARG A 367 5.53 27.78 -3.35
C ARG A 367 4.37 27.88 -4.35
N GLY A 368 3.14 27.75 -3.84
CA GLY A 368 1.92 27.77 -4.64
C GLY A 368 1.64 26.46 -5.37
N ARG A 369 2.41 25.38 -5.15
CA ARG A 369 2.22 24.12 -5.86
C ARG A 369 2.09 22.91 -4.95
N THR A 370 0.93 22.28 -4.98
CA THR A 370 0.64 21.00 -4.32
C THR A 370 0.55 19.89 -5.36
N LEU A 371 1.05 18.71 -5.00
CA LEU A 371 0.82 17.46 -5.70
C LEU A 371 0.18 16.47 -4.73
N VAL A 372 -0.80 15.73 -5.21
CA VAL A 372 -1.37 14.58 -4.51
C VAL A 372 -1.28 13.35 -5.39
N PHE A 373 -0.87 12.23 -4.81
CA PHE A 373 -0.73 10.94 -5.47
C PHE A 373 -1.68 9.94 -4.83
N VAL A 374 -2.32 9.11 -5.65
CA VAL A 374 -3.25 8.08 -5.23
C VAL A 374 -3.11 6.84 -6.09
N LYS A 375 -3.42 5.68 -5.55
CA LYS A 375 -3.60 4.46 -6.34
C LYS A 375 -5.04 4.38 -6.84
N GLY A 376 -5.22 4.20 -8.15
CA GLY A 376 -6.52 4.00 -8.78
C GLY A 376 -7.02 2.56 -8.65
N ASN A 377 -8.27 2.32 -9.06
CA ASN A 377 -8.85 0.97 -9.14
C ASN A 377 -8.19 0.09 -10.21
N ASP A 378 -7.52 0.70 -11.19
CA ASP A 378 -6.68 0.06 -12.21
C ASP A 378 -5.29 -0.34 -11.70
N ASN A 379 -5.01 -0.09 -10.42
CA ASN A 379 -3.70 -0.23 -9.78
C ASN A 379 -2.60 0.72 -10.29
N ALA A 380 -2.93 1.69 -11.14
CA ALA A 380 -1.99 2.74 -11.53
C ALA A 380 -1.88 3.81 -10.44
N ILE A 381 -0.77 4.56 -10.45
CA ILE A 381 -0.65 5.78 -9.65
C ILE A 381 -1.17 6.94 -10.49
N TRP A 382 -2.18 7.59 -9.95
CA TRP A 382 -2.72 8.84 -10.45
C TRP A 382 -2.21 9.98 -9.60
N TYR A 383 -2.05 11.15 -10.20
CA TYR A 383 -1.71 12.35 -9.45
C TYR A 383 -2.55 13.52 -9.94
N ARG A 384 -2.67 14.53 -9.08
CA ARG A 384 -3.22 15.83 -9.44
C ARG A 384 -2.31 16.90 -8.89
N SER A 385 -2.14 17.99 -9.66
CA SER A 385 -1.35 19.14 -9.24
C SER A 385 -2.15 20.42 -9.38
N TRP A 386 -1.91 21.36 -8.48
CA TRP A 386 -2.52 22.69 -8.53
C TRP A 386 -1.44 23.74 -8.44
N LYS A 387 -1.57 24.79 -9.26
CA LYS A 387 -0.85 26.04 -9.09
C LYS A 387 -1.86 27.07 -8.56
N GLN A 388 -1.62 27.57 -7.36
CA GLN A 388 -2.48 28.56 -6.70
C GLN A 388 -1.96 29.98 -6.87
#